data_AF-A0A502RYR3-F1
#
_entry.id   AF-A0A502RYR3-F1
#
_cell.length_a   1.000
_cell.length_b   1.000
_cell.length_c   1.000
_cell.angle_alpha   90.00
_cell.angle_beta   90.00
_cell.angle_gamma   90.00
#
_symmetry.space_group_name_H-M   'P 1'
#
loop_
_entity.id
_entity.type
_entity.pdbx_description
1 polymer ?
#
loop_
_entity_poly.entity_id
_entity_poly.type
_entity_poly.pdbx_seq_one_letter_code
_entity_poly.pdbx_strand_id
1 'polypeptide(L)' 'MRVACIGTGTIGASWVALFITGTHEVTAWDPAPGWQDRLLAALDRYEPQLRELQMPTV' A
#
# COMPACT_ATOMS: atom_id res chain seq x y z
N MET A 1 -5.74 8.00 11.04
CA MET A 1 -6.80 8.73 10.27
C MET A 1 -7.33 7.83 9.16
N ARG A 2 -8.41 8.19 8.45
CA ARG A 2 -8.90 7.46 7.27
C ARG A 2 -8.29 8.05 5.99
N VAL A 3 -7.70 7.20 5.16
CA VAL A 3 -7.03 7.60 3.91
C VAL A 3 -7.63 6.82 2.74
N ALA A 4 -7.96 7.53 1.66
CA ALA A 4 -8.36 6.93 0.40
C ALA A 4 -7.24 7.08 -0.63
N CYS A 5 -6.77 5.97 -1.19
CA CYS A 5 -5.80 5.94 -2.29
C CYS A 5 -6.52 5.54 -3.58
N ILE A 6 -6.64 6.50 -4.51
CA ILE A 6 -7.26 6.28 -5.82
C ILE A 6 -6.15 6.21 -6.88
N GLY A 7 -6.01 5.03 -7.48
CA GLY A 7 -4.85 4.65 -8.29
C GLY A 7 -3.85 3.84 -7.48
N THR A 8 -3.56 2.62 -7.92
CA THR A 8 -2.69 1.65 -7.22
C THR A 8 -1.52 1.17 -8.09
N GLY A 9 -1.08 2.02 -9.03
CA GLY A 9 0.22 1.88 -9.69
C GLY A 9 1.38 2.12 -8.70
N THR A 10 2.62 2.21 -9.18
CA THR A 10 3.83 2.30 -8.32
C THR A 10 3.71 3.31 -7.17
N ILE A 11 3.32 4.55 -7.46
CA ILE A 11 3.22 5.61 -6.44
C ILE A 11 2.04 5.35 -5.49
N GLY A 12 0.91 4.93 -6.02
CA GLY A 12 -0.27 4.63 -5.22
C GLY A 12 -0.02 3.50 -4.23
N ALA A 13 0.57 2.40 -4.72
CA ALA A 13 0.93 1.25 -3.90
C ALA A 13 1.94 1.61 -2.80
N SER A 14 2.94 2.47 -3.08
CA SER A 14 3.88 2.92 -2.04
C SER A 14 3.20 3.75 -0.94
N TRP A 15 2.21 4.58 -1.29
CA TRP A 15 1.43 5.32 -0.30
C TRP A 15 0.54 4.40 0.52
N VAL A 16 -0.14 3.44 -0.11
CA VAL A 16 -0.92 2.43 0.61
C VAL A 16 -0.04 1.70 1.63
N ALA A 17 1.14 1.23 1.20
CA ALA A 17 2.07 0.52 2.05
C ALA A 17 2.54 1.35 3.25
N LEU A 18 2.86 2.63 3.03
CA LEU A 18 3.29 3.54 4.08
C LEU A 18 2.16 3.87 5.08
N PHE A 19 0.94 4.09 4.59
CA PHE A 19 -0.17 4.46 5.47
C PHE A 19 -0.68 3.28 6.28
N ILE A 20 -0.77 2.09 5.67
CA ILE A 20 -1.32 0.89 6.33
C ILE A 20 -0.36 0.28 7.36
N THR A 21 0.97 0.41 7.15
CA THR A 21 1.97 0.10 8.19
C THR A 21 1.97 1.11 9.33
N GLY A 22 1.48 2.33 9.09
CA GLY A 22 1.28 3.35 10.12
C GLY A 22 0.01 3.14 10.95
N THR A 23 -0.52 4.22 11.51
CA THR A 23 -1.74 4.22 12.35
C THR A 23 -3.00 4.63 11.57
N HIS A 24 -3.04 4.32 10.26
CA HIS A 24 -4.12 4.74 9.36
C HIS A 24 -4.98 3.56 8.90
N GLU A 25 -6.27 3.83 8.74
CA GLU A 25 -7.20 2.97 8.02
C GLU A 25 -7.17 3.38 6.54
N VAL A 26 -6.82 2.45 5.65
CA VAL A 26 -6.60 2.75 4.23
C VAL A 26 -7.65 2.04 3.38
N THR A 27 -8.34 2.79 2.54
CA THR A 27 -9.16 2.26 1.44
C THR A 27 -8.45 2.53 0.12
N ALA A 28 -8.23 1.50 -0.69
CA ALA A 28 -7.59 1.63 -2.01
C ALA A 28 -8.57 1.24 -3.12
N TRP A 29 -8.43 1.86 -4.29
CA TRP A 29 -9.17 1.50 -5.51
C TRP A 29 -8.43 1.92 -6.77
N ASP A 30 -8.61 1.17 -7.86
CA ASP A 30 -8.07 1.49 -9.20
C ASP A 30 -9.02 0.95 -10.29
N PRO A 31 -9.17 1.62 -11.46
CA PRO A 31 -10.02 1.13 -12.54
C PRO A 31 -9.45 -0.10 -13.28
N ALA A 32 -8.17 -0.40 -13.14
CA ALA A 32 -7.53 -1.48 -13.90
C ALA A 32 -8.02 -2.87 -13.46
N PRO A 33 -8.38 -3.77 -14.39
CA PRO A 33 -8.72 -5.15 -14.03
C PRO A 33 -7.58 -5.84 -13.27
N GLY A 34 -7.92 -6.51 -12.17
CA GLY A 34 -6.95 -7.22 -11.31
C GLY A 34 -6.06 -6.31 -10.46
N TRP A 35 -6.45 -5.04 -10.23
CA TRP A 35 -5.67 -4.11 -9.43
C TRP A 35 -5.43 -4.57 -7.99
N GLN A 36 -6.39 -5.28 -7.39
CA GLN A 36 -6.28 -5.76 -6.00
C GLN A 36 -5.11 -6.73 -5.85
N ASP A 37 -5.03 -7.74 -6.70
CA ASP A 37 -3.95 -8.74 -6.67
C ASP A 37 -2.59 -8.08 -6.94
N ARG A 38 -2.53 -7.14 -7.88
CA ARG A 38 -1.30 -6.38 -8.15
C ARG A 38 -0.89 -5.50 -6.97
N LEU A 39 -1.85 -4.87 -6.29
CA LEU A 39 -1.59 -4.08 -5.09
C LEU A 39 -1.05 -4.98 -3.98
N LEU A 40 -1.70 -6.10 -3.69
CA LEU A 40 -1.24 -7.06 -2.67
C LEU A 40 0.17 -7.57 -2.98
N ALA A 41 0.44 -7.97 -4.22
CA ALA A 41 1.79 -8.38 -4.64
C ALA A 41 2.84 -7.26 -4.53
N ALA A 42 2.44 -6.00 -4.74
CA ALA A 42 3.33 -4.86 -4.52
C ALA A 42 3.61 -4.64 -3.04
N LEU A 43 2.60 -4.77 -2.16
CA LEU A 43 2.77 -4.68 -0.71
C LEU A 43 3.74 -5.75 -0.19
N ASP A 44 3.57 -7.00 -0.62
CA ASP A 44 4.49 -8.10 -0.30
C ASP A 44 5.93 -7.77 -0.73
N ARG A 45 6.09 -7.20 -1.93
CA ARG A 45 7.39 -6.80 -2.48
C ARG A 45 8.03 -5.66 -1.70
N TYR A 46 7.25 -4.78 -1.07
CA TYR A 46 7.75 -3.61 -0.34
C TYR A 46 8.09 -3.90 1.11
N GLU A 47 7.69 -5.06 1.65
CA GLU A 47 7.95 -5.44 3.05
C GLU A 47 9.43 -5.27 3.46
N PRO A 48 10.44 -5.72 2.67
CA PRO A 48 11.83 -5.56 3.06
C PRO A 48 12.23 -4.08 3.20
N GLN A 49 11.80 -3.22 2.27
CA GLN A 49 12.12 -1.79 2.28
C GLN A 49 11.42 -1.07 3.43
N LEU A 50 10.18 -1.43 3.75
CA LEU A 50 9.46 -0.87 4.89
C LEU A 50 10.15 -1.24 6.21
N ARG A 51 10.70 -2.45 6.29
CA ARG A 51 11.51 -2.90 7.42
C ARG A 51 12.82 -2.12 7.54
N GLU A 52 13.50 -1.83 6.43
CA GLU A 52 14.69 -0.96 6.40
C GLU A 52 14.38 0.46 6.91
N LEU A 53 13.16 0.95 6.63
CA LEU A 53 12.65 2.22 7.13
C LEU A 53 12.12 2.15 8.57
N GLN A 54 12.26 1.01 9.25
CA GLN A 54 11.78 0.76 10.61
C GLN A 54 10.27 1.02 10.78
N MET A 55 9.50 0.80 9.72
CA MET A 55 8.06 0.86 9.78
C MET A 55 7.51 -0.39 10.50
N PRO A 56 6.36 -0.27 11.18
CA PRO A 56 5.66 -1.43 11.72
C PRO A 56 5.29 -2.41 10.61
N THR A 57 5.25 -3.70 10.92
CA THR A 57 4.74 -4.71 10.00
C THR A 57 3.21 -4.65 9.95
N VAL A 58 2.63 -4.76 8.76
CA VAL A 58 1.17 -4.87 8.56
C VAL A 58 0.70 -6.26 8.95
#